data_AF-A0A1S8WWT2-F1
#
_entry.id   AF-A0A1S8WWT2-F1
#
_cell.length_a   1.000
_cell.length_b   1.000
_cell.length_c   1.000
_cell.angle_alpha   90.00
_cell.angle_beta   90.00
_cell.angle_gamma   90.00
#
_symmetry.space_group_name_H-M   'P 1'
#
loop_
_entity.id
_entity.type
_entity.pdbx_description
1 polymer ?
#
loop_
_entity_poly.entity_id
_entity_poly.type
_entity_poly.pdbx_seq_one_letter_code
_entity_poly.pdbx_strand_id
1 'polypeptide(L)'
;MFKEDSFTSASMENTSTVKRASANDNFVRHGLAVLFDSAAEKKEQDKVRIRKQLRHVSLDILATEWLNMEPRTIESRAYLIGNVLPQVVFGLEHILKEAVARRLTGLEQTEQARLSEGADPNFNPINRLAEFLMRNNHKYSNFSETSPYVRGLRNTVAQLQQEMFMRSDNHLARLKAAAIKSKEDKLNVNHLFMVALVRFLRLLGNVH
;
A
#
# COMPACT_ATOMS: atom_id res chain seq x y z
N MET A 1 81.56 -33.43 52.95
CA MET A 1 81.77 -32.25 53.80
C MET A 1 80.43 -31.54 53.88
N PHE A 2 79.84 -31.50 55.10
CA PHE A 2 78.71 -30.70 55.65
C PHE A 2 77.83 -29.88 54.67
N LYS A 3 76.50 -29.80 54.82
CA LYS A 3 75.69 -29.75 56.04
C LYS A 3 74.20 -29.95 55.72
N GLU A 4 73.48 -30.57 56.64
CA GLU A 4 72.01 -30.52 56.73
C GLU A 4 71.56 -29.10 57.07
N ASP A 5 70.40 -28.68 56.54
CA ASP A 5 69.45 -27.88 57.30
C ASP A 5 68.03 -28.22 56.81
N SER A 6 67.24 -28.72 57.75
CA SER A 6 65.85 -29.13 57.65
C SER A 6 64.89 -27.94 57.55
N PHE A 7 63.88 -28.01 56.68
CA PHE A 7 62.62 -27.28 56.91
C PHE A 7 61.39 -28.05 56.37
N THR A 8 60.68 -28.57 57.35
CA THR A 8 59.25 -28.88 57.49
C THR A 8 58.28 -28.59 56.33
N SER A 9 57.47 -29.63 56.07
CA SER A 9 56.22 -29.73 55.31
C SER A 9 55.35 -28.47 55.20
N ALA A 10 54.96 -28.14 53.97
CA ALA A 10 53.72 -27.45 53.66
C ALA A 10 53.11 -28.05 52.39
N SER A 11 52.10 -28.92 52.57
CA SER A 11 51.16 -29.27 51.50
C SER A 11 50.49 -27.99 51.01
N MET A 12 50.82 -27.55 49.81
CA MET A 12 50.01 -26.57 49.09
C MET A 12 48.73 -27.26 48.64
N GLU A 13 47.73 -27.25 49.52
CA GLU A 13 46.34 -27.41 49.12
C GLU A 13 46.01 -26.27 48.16
N ASN A 14 45.98 -26.60 46.87
CA ASN A 14 45.38 -25.75 45.85
C ASN A 14 43.88 -25.67 46.14
N THR A 15 43.49 -24.70 46.98
CA THR A 15 42.10 -24.36 47.23
C THR A 15 41.53 -23.71 45.98
N SER A 16 41.14 -24.56 45.03
CA SER A 16 40.17 -24.21 44.01
C SER A 16 38.87 -23.86 44.72
N THR A 17 38.74 -22.58 45.10
CA THR A 17 37.47 -22.01 45.55
C THR A 17 36.56 -21.86 44.33
N VAL A 18 36.15 -23.01 43.78
CA VAL A 18 34.96 -23.10 42.95
C VAL A 18 33.81 -22.76 43.89
N LYS A 19 33.42 -21.49 43.92
CA LYS A 19 32.16 -21.06 44.53
C LYS A 19 31.06 -21.89 43.86
N ARG A 20 30.63 -22.97 44.50
CA ARG A 20 29.44 -23.72 44.07
C ARG A 20 28.29 -22.74 44.15
N ALA A 21 27.88 -22.22 43.00
CA ALA A 21 26.67 -21.44 42.89
C ALA A 21 25.55 -22.25 43.54
N SER A 22 24.82 -21.62 44.46
CA SER A 22 23.68 -22.26 45.11
C SER A 22 22.72 -22.75 44.01
N ALA A 23 22.05 -23.89 44.22
CA ALA A 23 21.05 -24.38 43.27
C ALA A 23 20.02 -23.30 42.90
N ASN A 24 19.76 -22.39 43.86
CA ASN A 24 18.90 -21.23 43.68
C ASN A 24 19.49 -20.17 42.72
N ASP A 25 20.80 -19.93 42.75
CA ASP A 25 21.48 -18.98 41.85
C ASP A 25 21.50 -19.49 40.42
N ASN A 26 21.66 -20.81 40.23
CA ASN A 26 21.59 -21.43 38.92
C ASN A 26 20.17 -21.39 38.35
N PHE A 27 19.15 -21.58 39.19
CA PHE A 27 17.75 -21.43 38.79
C PHE A 27 17.42 -19.99 38.36
N VAL A 28 17.85 -19.00 39.14
CA VAL A 28 17.64 -17.58 38.80
C VAL A 28 18.38 -17.22 37.51
N ARG A 29 19.63 -17.66 37.33
CA ARG A 29 20.40 -17.44 36.10
C ARG A 29 19.74 -18.07 34.88
N HIS A 30 19.24 -19.29 35.00
CA HIS A 30 18.56 -19.96 33.90
C HIS A 30 17.23 -19.28 33.55
N GLY A 31 16.44 -18.88 34.55
CA GLY A 31 15.21 -18.12 34.34
C GLY A 31 15.46 -16.77 33.66
N LEU A 32 16.51 -16.07 34.09
CA LEU A 32 16.94 -14.80 33.48
C LEU A 32 17.41 -15.01 32.03
N ALA A 33 18.19 -16.07 31.76
CA ALA A 33 18.64 -16.41 30.40
C ALA A 33 17.47 -16.71 29.47
N VAL A 34 16.49 -17.51 29.91
CA VAL A 34 15.27 -17.81 29.12
C VAL A 34 14.45 -16.55 28.85
N LEU A 35 14.36 -15.62 29.81
CA LEU A 35 13.71 -14.33 29.60
C LEU A 35 14.44 -13.45 28.57
N PHE A 36 15.77 -13.43 28.60
CA PHE A 36 16.56 -12.69 27.61
C PHE A 36 16.51 -13.31 26.22
N ASP A 37 16.53 -14.65 26.11
CA ASP A 37 16.41 -15.37 24.84
C ASP A 37 15.01 -15.17 24.23
N SER A 38 13.95 -15.31 25.04
CA SER A 38 12.57 -15.04 24.58
C SER A 38 12.34 -13.58 24.22
N ALA A 39 12.97 -12.63 24.91
CA ALA A 39 12.94 -11.21 24.54
C ALA A 39 13.70 -10.92 23.24
N ALA A 40 14.83 -11.58 23.01
CA ALA A 40 15.61 -11.48 21.77
C ALA A 40 14.83 -12.05 20.57
N GLU A 41 14.21 -13.22 20.74
CA GLU A 41 13.35 -13.85 19.74
C GLU A 41 12.16 -12.95 19.40
N LYS A 42 11.48 -12.40 20.42
CA LYS A 42 10.35 -11.49 20.22
C LYS A 42 10.77 -10.23 19.45
N LYS A 43 11.92 -9.64 19.79
CA LYS A 43 12.49 -8.49 19.08
C LYS A 43 12.79 -8.82 17.62
N GLU A 44 13.31 -10.01 17.33
CA GLU A 44 13.61 -10.41 15.96
C GLU A 44 12.33 -10.68 15.15
N GLN A 45 11.32 -11.30 15.77
CA GLN A 45 9.98 -11.45 15.18
C GLN A 45 9.34 -10.10 14.87
N ASP A 46 9.44 -9.13 15.78
CA ASP A 46 8.94 -7.77 15.57
C ASP A 46 9.66 -7.06 14.42
N LYS A 47 10.99 -7.18 14.31
CA LYS A 47 11.74 -6.66 13.14
C LYS A 47 11.27 -7.28 11.83
N VAL A 48 11.06 -8.59 11.79
CA VAL A 48 10.57 -9.29 10.58
C VAL A 48 9.16 -8.81 10.23
N ARG A 49 8.30 -8.62 11.23
CA ARG A 49 6.94 -8.09 11.05
C ARG A 49 6.96 -6.66 10.52
N ILE A 50 7.75 -5.78 11.11
CA ILE A 50 7.92 -4.39 10.67
C ILE A 50 8.44 -4.33 9.23
N ARG A 51 9.45 -5.15 8.89
CA ARG A 51 9.97 -5.23 7.50
C ARG A 51 8.90 -5.69 6.50
N LYS A 52 8.06 -6.66 6.87
CA LYS A 52 6.93 -7.09 6.02
C LYS A 52 5.94 -5.94 5.83
N GLN A 53 5.55 -5.26 6.91
CA GLN A 53 4.65 -4.11 6.87
C GLN A 53 5.22 -2.95 6.03
N LEU A 54 6.51 -2.65 6.14
CA LEU A 54 7.15 -1.58 5.38
C LEU A 54 7.15 -1.86 3.87
N ARG A 55 7.42 -3.12 3.45
CA ARG A 55 7.30 -3.52 2.04
C ARG A 55 5.89 -3.34 1.52
N HIS A 56 4.91 -3.71 2.34
CA HIS A 56 3.49 -3.53 2.02
C HIS A 56 3.11 -2.06 1.86
N VAL A 57 3.55 -1.20 2.76
CA VAL A 57 3.32 0.26 2.67
C VAL A 57 3.97 0.85 1.42
N SER A 58 5.20 0.42 1.09
CA SER A 58 5.92 0.92 -0.10
C SER A 58 5.18 0.59 -1.40
N LEU A 59 4.61 -0.62 -1.50
CA LEU A 59 3.81 -1.04 -2.66
C LEU A 59 2.48 -0.26 -2.76
N ASP A 60 1.83 -0.01 -1.62
CA ASP A 60 0.56 0.72 -1.58
C ASP A 60 0.76 2.20 -1.96
N ILE A 61 1.86 2.82 -1.50
CA ILE A 61 2.25 4.19 -1.88
C ILE A 61 2.51 4.25 -3.38
N LEU A 62 3.30 3.33 -3.92
CA LEU A 62 3.65 3.30 -5.34
C LEU A 62 2.40 3.14 -6.22
N ALA A 63 1.47 2.26 -5.82
CA ALA A 63 0.20 2.11 -6.54
C ALA A 63 -0.59 3.42 -6.54
N THR A 64 -0.65 4.12 -5.40
CA THR A 64 -1.37 5.39 -5.26
C THR A 64 -0.76 6.48 -6.13
N GLU A 65 0.56 6.64 -6.10
CA GLU A 65 1.27 7.65 -6.89
C GLU A 65 1.09 7.39 -8.38
N TRP A 66 1.39 6.18 -8.84
CA TRP A 66 1.38 5.84 -10.26
C TRP A 66 -0.01 5.97 -10.89
N LEU A 67 -1.06 5.65 -10.11
CA LEU A 67 -2.44 5.67 -10.60
C LEU A 67 -3.13 7.03 -10.43
N ASN A 68 -2.60 7.92 -9.58
CA ASN A 68 -3.08 9.29 -9.46
C ASN A 68 -2.42 10.25 -10.46
N MET A 69 -1.30 9.88 -11.09
CA MET A 69 -0.65 10.69 -12.14
C MET A 69 -1.41 10.70 -13.47
N GLU A 70 -2.38 9.81 -13.67
CA GLU A 70 -3.13 9.73 -14.92
C GLU A 70 -4.15 10.89 -15.05
N PRO A 71 -4.11 11.69 -16.14
CA PRO A 71 -4.95 12.88 -16.31
C PRO A 71 -6.43 12.58 -16.59
N ARG A 72 -6.83 11.31 -16.65
CA ARG A 72 -8.22 10.88 -16.89
C ARG A 72 -9.14 11.24 -15.74
N THR A 73 -10.45 11.20 -16.01
CA THR A 73 -11.47 11.40 -14.97
C THR A 73 -11.35 10.35 -13.87
N ILE A 74 -11.74 10.72 -12.65
CA ILE A 74 -11.63 9.88 -11.45
C ILE A 74 -12.37 8.55 -11.66
N GLU A 75 -13.52 8.60 -12.34
CA GLU A 75 -14.36 7.44 -12.66
C GLU A 75 -13.65 6.47 -13.61
N SER A 76 -12.98 6.99 -14.63
CA SER A 76 -12.23 6.18 -15.59
C SER A 76 -11.06 5.46 -14.92
N ARG A 77 -10.37 6.15 -14.00
CA ARG A 77 -9.28 5.56 -13.21
C ARG A 77 -9.81 4.48 -12.28
N ALA A 78 -10.87 4.76 -11.53
CA ALA A 78 -11.51 3.78 -10.65
C ALA A 78 -11.96 2.52 -11.42
N TYR A 79 -12.52 2.70 -12.63
CA TYR A 79 -12.90 1.58 -13.50
C TYR A 79 -11.69 0.74 -13.94
N LEU A 80 -10.62 1.38 -14.43
CA LEU A 80 -9.40 0.69 -14.88
C LEU A 80 -8.76 -0.11 -13.76
N ILE A 81 -8.63 0.49 -12.58
CA ILE A 81 -7.98 -0.13 -11.42
C ILE A 81 -8.86 -1.23 -10.82
N GLY A 82 -10.18 -1.04 -10.78
CA GLY A 82 -11.10 -2.01 -10.23
C GLY A 82 -11.31 -3.24 -11.12
N ASN A 83 -11.25 -3.09 -12.45
CA ASN A 83 -11.71 -4.13 -13.38
C ASN A 83 -10.63 -4.64 -14.34
N VAL A 84 -9.70 -3.80 -14.78
CA VAL A 84 -8.79 -4.11 -15.90
C VAL A 84 -7.37 -4.42 -15.42
N LEU A 85 -6.79 -3.52 -14.63
CA LEU A 85 -5.40 -3.61 -14.21
C LEU A 85 -5.06 -4.88 -13.41
N PRO A 86 -5.87 -5.35 -12.45
CA PRO A 86 -5.57 -6.58 -11.72
C PRO A 86 -5.38 -7.76 -12.68
N GLN A 87 -6.24 -7.84 -13.70
CA GLN A 87 -6.16 -8.89 -14.72
C GLN A 87 -4.94 -8.80 -15.61
N VAL A 88 -4.62 -7.60 -16.07
CA VAL A 88 -3.45 -7.37 -16.90
C VAL A 88 -2.18 -7.72 -16.13
N VAL A 89 -2.08 -7.33 -14.86
CA VAL A 89 -0.93 -7.67 -14.00
C VAL A 89 -0.77 -9.17 -13.85
N PHE A 90 -1.85 -9.91 -13.59
CA PHE A 90 -1.79 -11.38 -13.54
C PHE A 90 -1.40 -12.02 -14.87
N GLY A 91 -1.96 -11.52 -15.98
CA GLY A 91 -1.61 -12.00 -17.32
C GLY A 91 -0.13 -11.77 -17.63
N LEU A 92 0.39 -10.59 -17.29
CA LEU A 92 1.81 -10.29 -17.43
C LEU A 92 2.68 -11.22 -16.57
N GLU A 93 2.31 -11.46 -15.31
CA GLU A 93 3.04 -12.41 -14.46
C GLU A 93 3.05 -13.83 -15.05
N HIS A 94 1.92 -14.29 -15.60
CA HIS A 94 1.82 -15.58 -16.26
C HIS A 94 2.75 -15.69 -17.47
N ILE A 95 2.74 -14.69 -18.35
CA ILE A 95 3.56 -14.64 -19.57
C ILE A 95 5.04 -14.53 -19.23
N LEU A 96 5.40 -13.75 -18.21
CA LEU A 96 6.79 -13.65 -17.75
C LEU A 96 7.30 -14.98 -17.20
N LYS A 97 6.48 -15.71 -16.43
CA LYS A 97 6.84 -17.07 -15.97
C LYS A 97 7.01 -18.03 -17.15
N GLU A 98 6.13 -17.95 -18.14
CA GLU A 98 6.23 -18.75 -19.37
C GLU A 98 7.52 -18.41 -20.15
N ALA A 99 7.84 -17.13 -20.30
CA ALA A 99 9.06 -16.67 -20.96
C ALA A 99 10.32 -17.19 -20.25
N VAL A 100 10.35 -17.13 -18.91
CA VAL A 100 11.45 -17.67 -18.10
C VAL A 100 11.55 -19.19 -18.25
N ALA A 101 10.43 -19.91 -18.21
CA ALA A 101 10.41 -21.37 -18.40
C ALA A 101 10.94 -21.78 -19.79
N ARG A 102 10.62 -21.00 -20.81
CA ARG A 102 11.14 -21.14 -22.18
C ARG A 102 12.56 -20.59 -22.37
N ARG A 103 13.18 -20.06 -21.30
CA ARG A 103 14.51 -19.43 -21.28
C ARG A 103 14.65 -18.24 -22.24
N LEU A 104 13.57 -17.52 -22.53
CA LEU A 104 13.52 -16.36 -23.43
C LEU A 104 14.02 -15.05 -22.81
N THR A 105 14.48 -15.07 -21.57
CA THR A 105 14.84 -13.88 -20.77
C THR A 105 16.33 -13.81 -20.43
N GLY A 106 17.16 -14.71 -20.99
CA GLY A 106 18.59 -14.80 -20.67
C GLY A 106 19.46 -13.82 -21.46
N LEU A 107 20.48 -13.25 -20.81
CA LEU A 107 21.52 -12.39 -21.41
C LEU A 107 22.39 -13.10 -22.48
N GLU A 108 22.29 -14.42 -22.62
CA GLU A 108 23.01 -15.23 -23.62
C GLU A 108 22.36 -15.16 -25.03
N GLN A 109 21.15 -14.61 -25.15
CA GLN A 109 20.42 -14.53 -26.44
C GLN A 109 20.86 -13.35 -27.33
N THR A 110 22.07 -12.82 -27.13
CA THR A 110 22.33 -11.41 -27.44
C THR A 110 22.74 -11.10 -28.87
N GLU A 111 22.94 -12.06 -29.77
CA GLU A 111 23.16 -11.73 -31.19
C GLU A 111 22.26 -12.50 -32.15
N GLN A 112 22.19 -13.83 -32.07
CA GLN A 112 21.42 -14.63 -33.04
C GLN A 112 19.90 -14.45 -32.90
N ALA A 113 19.38 -14.26 -31.69
CA ALA A 113 17.96 -13.99 -31.46
C ALA A 113 17.54 -12.53 -31.74
N ARG A 114 18.51 -11.61 -31.84
CA ARG A 114 18.28 -10.20 -32.23
C ARG A 114 18.35 -10.00 -33.75
N LEU A 115 19.14 -10.83 -34.44
CA LEU A 115 19.31 -10.83 -35.91
C LEU A 115 18.23 -11.65 -36.64
N SER A 116 17.62 -12.63 -35.97
CA SER A 116 16.34 -13.20 -36.40
C SER A 116 15.26 -12.13 -36.19
N GLU A 117 14.43 -11.85 -37.19
CA GLU A 117 13.27 -10.97 -37.04
C GLU A 117 12.31 -11.53 -35.98
N GLY A 118 12.56 -11.18 -34.72
CA GLY A 118 11.67 -11.44 -33.60
C GLY A 118 11.83 -12.81 -32.96
N ALA A 119 11.58 -12.81 -31.65
CA ALA A 119 11.35 -13.91 -30.73
C ALA A 119 10.84 -15.23 -31.35
N ASP A 120 11.11 -16.35 -30.66
CA ASP A 120 10.50 -17.67 -30.88
C ASP A 120 9.15 -17.53 -31.60
N PRO A 121 9.00 -18.03 -32.84
CA PRO A 121 7.79 -17.83 -33.65
C PRO A 121 6.52 -18.39 -32.98
N ASN A 122 6.67 -19.21 -31.94
CA ASN A 122 5.59 -19.76 -31.14
C ASN A 122 5.32 -18.98 -29.83
N PHE A 123 6.04 -17.89 -29.59
CA PHE A 123 5.91 -17.04 -28.41
C PHE A 123 5.85 -15.55 -28.77
N ASN A 124 4.64 -15.09 -29.06
CA ASN A 124 4.33 -13.65 -29.14
C ASN A 124 3.68 -13.20 -27.82
N PRO A 125 4.34 -12.36 -27.00
CA PRO A 125 3.86 -11.99 -25.68
C PRO A 125 2.53 -11.20 -25.72
N ILE A 126 2.27 -10.45 -26.79
CA ILE A 126 1.01 -9.72 -26.98
C ILE A 126 -0.13 -10.70 -27.24
N ASN A 127 0.07 -11.67 -28.14
CA ASN A 127 -0.94 -12.69 -28.42
C ASN A 127 -1.21 -13.56 -27.19
N ARG A 128 -0.16 -13.94 -26.45
CA ARG A 128 -0.30 -14.70 -25.19
C ARG A 128 -1.09 -13.93 -24.14
N LEU A 129 -0.88 -12.62 -24.04
CA LEU A 129 -1.69 -11.76 -23.15
C LEU A 129 -3.14 -11.71 -23.59
N ALA A 130 -3.40 -11.53 -24.88
CA ALA A 130 -4.75 -11.53 -25.41
C ALA A 130 -5.47 -12.86 -25.14
N GLU A 131 -4.82 -14.00 -25.41
CA GLU A 131 -5.34 -15.34 -25.10
C GLU A 131 -5.65 -15.48 -23.60
N PHE A 132 -4.74 -15.03 -22.73
CA PHE A 132 -4.94 -15.07 -21.30
C PHE A 132 -6.16 -14.25 -20.86
N LEU A 133 -6.28 -13.01 -21.34
CA LEU A 133 -7.39 -12.11 -21.00
C LEU A 133 -8.73 -12.61 -21.55
N MET A 134 -8.74 -13.20 -22.76
CA MET A 134 -9.96 -13.78 -23.33
C MET A 134 -10.46 -14.98 -22.52
N ARG A 135 -9.55 -15.79 -21.98
CA ARG A 135 -9.89 -16.95 -21.14
C ARG A 135 -10.28 -16.56 -19.72
N ASN A 136 -9.80 -15.42 -19.23
CA ASN A 136 -10.04 -14.94 -17.87
C ASN A 136 -10.85 -13.64 -17.91
N ASN A 137 -12.17 -13.72 -17.90
CA ASN A 137 -13.05 -12.54 -17.89
C ASN A 137 -13.16 -11.94 -16.47
N HIS A 138 -12.97 -10.62 -16.33
CA HIS A 138 -12.98 -9.93 -15.02
C HIS A 138 -14.30 -10.11 -14.27
N LYS A 139 -15.42 -10.28 -14.99
CA LYS A 139 -16.73 -10.50 -14.39
C LYS A 139 -16.85 -11.83 -13.62
N TYR A 140 -15.99 -12.81 -13.92
CA TYR A 140 -16.05 -14.16 -13.35
C TYR A 140 -14.73 -14.57 -12.70
N SER A 141 -13.88 -13.58 -12.41
CA SER A 141 -12.51 -13.83 -12.03
C SER A 141 -12.39 -14.25 -10.56
N ASN A 142 -12.05 -15.51 -10.33
CA ASN A 142 -11.77 -16.08 -9.01
C ASN A 142 -10.33 -15.81 -8.56
N PHE A 143 -9.75 -14.65 -8.89
CA PHE A 143 -8.38 -14.38 -8.44
C PHE A 143 -8.37 -14.35 -6.92
N SER A 144 -7.52 -15.19 -6.33
CA SER A 144 -7.33 -15.17 -4.89
C SER A 144 -6.84 -13.78 -4.50
N GLU A 145 -7.42 -13.22 -3.44
CA GLU A 145 -7.12 -11.88 -2.91
C GLU A 145 -5.68 -11.75 -2.36
N THR A 146 -4.79 -12.66 -2.73
CA THR A 146 -3.52 -12.95 -2.06
C THR A 146 -2.35 -12.20 -2.66
N SER A 147 -2.47 -11.64 -3.88
CA SER A 147 -1.37 -10.89 -4.48
C SER A 147 -1.23 -9.52 -3.78
N PRO A 148 -0.01 -9.16 -3.31
CA PRO A 148 0.21 -7.89 -2.61
C PRO A 148 -0.08 -6.66 -3.50
N TYR A 149 0.00 -6.81 -4.82
CA TYR A 149 -0.32 -5.75 -5.78
C TYR A 149 -1.83 -5.47 -5.83
N VAL A 150 -2.66 -6.51 -5.77
CA VAL A 150 -4.13 -6.38 -5.81
C VAL A 150 -4.64 -5.61 -4.60
N ARG A 151 -4.01 -5.79 -3.43
CA ARG A 151 -4.37 -5.02 -2.23
C ARG A 151 -4.13 -3.52 -2.41
N GLY A 152 -2.94 -3.12 -2.89
CA GLY A 152 -2.63 -1.73 -3.16
C GLY A 152 -3.62 -1.10 -4.14
N LEU A 153 -3.95 -1.82 -5.23
CA LEU A 153 -4.96 -1.39 -6.20
C LEU A 153 -6.34 -1.17 -5.56
N ARG A 154 -6.81 -2.07 -4.69
CA ARG A 154 -8.09 -1.91 -3.99
C ARG A 154 -8.12 -0.67 -3.08
N ASN A 155 -7.04 -0.42 -2.35
CA ASN A 155 -6.94 0.78 -1.52
C ASN A 155 -7.05 2.05 -2.35
N THR A 156 -6.40 2.09 -3.51
CA THR A 156 -6.50 3.24 -4.44
C THR A 156 -7.92 3.40 -5.01
N VAL A 157 -8.60 2.31 -5.35
CA VAL A 157 -10.01 2.37 -5.80
C VAL A 157 -10.92 2.94 -4.71
N ALA A 158 -10.77 2.50 -3.47
CA ALA A 158 -11.57 2.99 -2.35
C ALA A 158 -11.35 4.50 -2.13
N GLN A 159 -10.10 4.98 -2.23
CA GLN A 159 -9.79 6.41 -2.16
C GLN A 159 -10.44 7.20 -3.29
N LEU A 160 -10.35 6.72 -4.54
CA LEU A 160 -10.97 7.37 -5.69
C LEU A 160 -12.50 7.41 -5.56
N GLN A 161 -13.13 6.34 -5.06
CA GLN A 161 -14.56 6.31 -4.79
C GLN A 161 -14.98 7.31 -3.70
N GLN A 162 -14.18 7.43 -2.65
CA GLN A 162 -14.40 8.44 -1.61
C GLN A 162 -14.27 9.86 -2.18
N GLU A 163 -13.25 10.11 -3.00
CA GLU A 163 -13.07 11.41 -3.67
C GLU A 163 -14.25 11.76 -4.58
N MET A 164 -14.73 10.79 -5.36
CA MET A 164 -15.93 10.94 -6.20
C MET A 164 -17.15 11.35 -5.36
N PHE A 165 -17.38 10.66 -4.24
CA PHE A 165 -18.50 10.94 -3.35
C PHE A 165 -18.42 12.36 -2.76
N MET A 166 -17.24 12.77 -2.29
CA MET A 166 -17.02 14.13 -1.77
C MET A 166 -17.21 15.20 -2.85
N ARG A 167 -16.82 14.91 -4.10
CA ARG A 167 -17.02 15.83 -5.22
C ARG A 167 -18.50 15.96 -5.61
N SER A 168 -19.26 14.87 -5.59
CA SER A 168 -20.70 14.90 -5.86
C SER A 168 -21.48 15.68 -4.80
N ASP A 169 -21.15 15.49 -3.53
CA ASP A 169 -21.80 16.22 -2.42
C ASP A 169 -21.55 17.73 -2.52
N ASN A 170 -20.30 18.11 -2.80
CA ASN A 170 -19.93 19.50 -3.04
C ASN A 170 -20.66 20.10 -4.25
N HIS A 171 -20.85 19.32 -5.32
CA HIS A 171 -21.61 19.78 -6.48
C HIS A 171 -23.09 20.01 -6.12
N LEU A 172 -23.70 19.09 -5.38
CA LEU A 172 -25.09 19.21 -4.93
C LEU A 172 -25.28 20.40 -3.98
N ALA A 173 -24.35 20.61 -3.03
CA ALA A 173 -24.39 21.74 -2.12
C ALA A 173 -24.31 23.08 -2.89
N ARG A 174 -23.44 23.16 -3.90
CA ARG A 174 -23.34 24.35 -4.78
C ARG A 174 -24.63 24.58 -5.58
N LEU A 175 -25.24 23.53 -6.12
CA LEU A 175 -26.52 23.64 -6.83
C LEU A 175 -27.64 24.12 -5.90
N LYS A 176 -27.73 23.59 -4.69
CA LYS A 176 -28.70 24.04 -3.68
C LYS A 176 -28.49 25.50 -3.30
N ALA A 177 -27.24 25.91 -3.05
CA ALA A 177 -26.91 27.30 -2.73
C ALA A 177 -27.26 28.25 -3.89
N ALA A 178 -26.98 27.88 -5.13
CA ALA A 178 -27.34 28.65 -6.31
C ALA A 178 -28.87 28.78 -6.49
N ALA A 179 -29.62 27.71 -6.22
CA ALA A 179 -31.08 27.72 -6.28
C ALA A 179 -31.70 28.63 -5.22
N ILE A 180 -31.17 28.60 -3.99
CA ILE A 180 -31.62 29.49 -2.89
C ILE A 180 -31.32 30.96 -3.25
N LYS A 181 -30.10 31.26 -3.70
CA LYS A 181 -29.71 32.61 -4.11
C LYS A 181 -30.60 33.15 -5.23
N SER A 182 -30.89 32.34 -6.25
CA SER A 182 -31.79 32.76 -7.33
C SER A 182 -33.22 33.05 -6.85
N LYS A 183 -33.70 32.33 -5.82
CA LYS A 183 -35.00 32.60 -5.20
C LYS A 183 -34.98 33.92 -4.42
N GLU A 184 -33.91 34.18 -3.69
CA GLU A 184 -33.72 35.41 -2.90
C GLU A 184 -33.58 36.65 -3.79
N ASP A 185 -32.83 36.55 -4.89
CA ASP A 185 -32.70 37.62 -5.88
C ASP A 185 -34.07 37.99 -6.48
N LYS A 186 -34.92 37.00 -6.80
CA LYS A 186 -36.29 37.25 -7.30
C LYS A 186 -37.17 37.94 -6.25
N LEU A 187 -37.04 37.57 -4.98
CA LEU A 187 -37.78 38.20 -3.88
C LEU A 187 -37.31 39.64 -3.66
N ASN A 188 -36.00 39.88 -3.69
CA ASN A 188 -35.42 41.22 -3.56
C ASN A 188 -35.84 42.14 -4.70
N VAL A 189 -35.84 41.65 -5.94
CA VAL A 189 -36.31 42.42 -7.11
C VAL A 189 -37.79 42.74 -6.98
N ASN A 190 -38.64 41.78 -6.60
CA ASN A 190 -40.07 42.02 -6.37
C ASN A 190 -40.32 43.01 -5.23
N HIS A 191 -39.56 42.90 -4.14
CA HIS A 191 -39.66 43.82 -3.01
C HIS A 191 -39.23 45.24 -3.42
N LEU A 192 -38.13 45.37 -4.15
CA LEU A 192 -37.66 46.66 -4.67
C LEU A 192 -38.69 47.29 -5.62
N PHE A 193 -39.32 46.47 -6.47
CA PHE A 193 -40.36 46.92 -7.38
C PHE A 193 -41.61 47.42 -6.64
N MET A 194 -42.05 46.70 -5.60
CA MET A 194 -43.16 47.12 -4.73
C MET A 194 -42.84 48.43 -4.00
N VAL A 195 -41.64 48.56 -3.43
CA VAL A 195 -41.21 49.79 -2.75
C VAL A 195 -41.16 50.97 -3.72
N ALA A 196 -40.63 50.77 -4.93
CA ALA A 196 -40.60 51.79 -5.97
C ALA A 196 -42.02 52.20 -6.41
N LEU A 197 -42.93 51.24 -6.59
CA LEU A 197 -44.32 51.49 -6.96
C LEU A 197 -45.05 52.29 -5.87
N VAL A 198 -44.90 51.92 -4.59
CA VAL A 198 -45.50 52.65 -3.47
C VAL A 198 -44.97 54.08 -3.40
N ARG A 199 -43.66 54.28 -3.61
CA ARG A 199 -43.03 55.60 -3.59
C ARG A 199 -43.52 56.47 -4.76
N PHE A 200 -43.67 55.86 -5.94
CA PHE A 200 -44.21 56.51 -7.14
C PHE A 200 -45.67 56.92 -6.97
N LEU A 201 -46.53 56.04 -6.44
CA LEU A 201 -47.93 56.35 -6.13
C LEU A 201 -48.05 57.46 -5.07
N ARG A 202 -47.19 57.47 -4.05
CA ARG A 202 -47.15 58.53 -3.03
C ARG A 202 -46.73 59.88 -3.63
N LEU A 203 -45.81 59.89 -4.60
CA LEU A 203 -45.42 61.10 -5.32
C LEU A 203 -46.56 61.65 -6.18
N LEU A 204 -47.34 60.79 -6.84
CA LEU A 204 -48.52 61.21 -7.61
C LEU A 204 -49.66 61.75 -6.74
N GLY A 205 -49.83 61.22 -5.52
CA GLY A 205 -50.88 61.65 -4.58
C GLY A 205 -50.60 62.98 -3.86
N ASN A 206 -49.36 63.46 -3.85
CA ASN A 206 -48.93 64.72 -3.22
C ASN A 206 -48.92 65.93 -4.18
N VAL A 207 -49.56 65.82 -5.35
CA VAL A 207 -49.59 66.87 -6.41
C VAL A 207 -50.87 67.74 -6.36
N HIS A 208 -51.59 67.76 -5.25
CA HIS A 208 -52.67 68.72 -4.97
C HIS A 208 -52.45 69.37 -3.60
#